data_AF-A0A1I8BTJ9-F1
#
_entry.id   AF-A0A1I8BTJ9-F1
#
_cell.length_a   1.000
_cell.length_b   1.000
_cell.length_c   1.000
_cell.angle_alpha   90.00
_cell.angle_beta   90.00
_cell.angle_gamma   90.00
#
_symmetry.space_group_name_H-M   'P 1'
#
loop_
_entity.id
_entity.type
_entity.pdbx_description
1 polymer ?
#
loop_
_entity_poly.entity_id
_entity_poly.type
_entity_poly.pdbx_seq_one_letter_code
_entity_poly.pdbx_strand_id
1 'polypeptide(L)'
;MALYKNQLSLSSENLVFKKKSKKQSFLHIIWTIARIILLAIVIAVIAQLLWSFVFSGIFNTLFKIYSGKGGNFHKFENDYKRVWESDRERLERLKIFEENCQKIEELNEEAFERKKNLTYGINSMTDMTDEEFKKVSEARRVL
;
A
#
# COMPACT_ATOMS: atom_id res chain seq x y z
N MET A 1 71.47 0.48 44.96
CA MET A 1 70.20 1.24 45.15
C MET A 1 69.69 1.92 43.87
N ALA A 2 70.54 2.46 42.99
CA ALA A 2 70.11 3.15 41.76
C ALA A 2 69.39 2.25 40.72
N LEU A 3 69.86 1.00 40.52
CA LEU A 3 69.26 0.06 39.55
C LEU A 3 67.80 -0.28 39.87
N TYR A 4 67.47 -0.41 41.15
CA TYR A 4 66.12 -0.74 41.60
C TYR A 4 65.11 0.41 41.34
N LYS A 5 65.53 1.66 41.57
CA LYS A 5 64.70 2.84 41.27
C LYS A 5 64.36 2.95 39.79
N ASN A 6 65.32 2.62 38.92
CA ASN A 6 65.14 2.72 37.46
C ASN A 6 64.17 1.64 36.92
N GLN A 7 64.19 0.43 37.47
CA GLN A 7 63.19 -0.58 37.14
C GLN A 7 61.78 -0.21 37.61
N LEU A 8 61.66 0.45 38.77
CA LEU A 8 60.38 0.90 39.29
C LEU A 8 59.76 2.02 38.42
N SER A 9 60.57 2.97 37.93
CA SER A 9 60.11 4.03 37.02
C SER A 9 59.71 3.48 35.65
N LEU A 10 60.48 2.53 35.11
CA LEU A 10 60.11 1.84 33.85
C LEU A 10 58.79 1.06 34.00
N SER A 11 58.57 0.40 35.14
CA SER A 11 57.32 -0.32 35.41
C SER A 11 56.12 0.62 35.52
N SER A 12 56.27 1.76 36.22
CA SER A 12 55.19 2.73 36.39
C SER A 12 54.83 3.45 35.08
N GLU A 13 55.81 3.83 34.27
CA GLU A 13 55.59 4.42 32.94
C GLU A 13 54.86 3.44 32.00
N ASN A 14 55.25 2.15 31.98
CA ASN A 14 54.58 1.13 31.20
C ASN A 14 53.11 0.93 31.63
N LEU A 15 52.82 1.01 32.93
CA LEU A 15 51.45 0.92 33.44
C LEU A 15 50.61 2.14 33.01
N VAL A 16 51.18 3.35 33.04
CA VAL A 16 50.51 4.57 32.57
C VAL A 16 50.24 4.50 31.07
N PHE A 17 51.21 4.05 30.27
CA PHE A 17 51.06 3.88 28.83
C PHE A 17 49.98 2.84 28.48
N LYS A 18 50.01 1.67 29.13
CA LYS A 18 49.02 0.60 28.92
C LYS A 18 47.60 1.05 29.30
N LYS A 19 47.46 1.86 30.36
CA LYS A 19 46.18 2.45 30.78
C LYS A 19 45.67 3.49 29.78
N LYS A 20 46.56 4.33 29.22
CA LYS A 20 46.23 5.32 28.19
C LYS A 20 45.80 4.66 26.87
N SER A 21 46.52 3.62 26.43
CA SER A 21 46.18 2.81 25.26
C SER A 21 44.81 2.13 25.39
N LYS A 22 44.52 1.49 26.54
CA LYS A 22 43.20 0.89 26.80
C LYS A 22 42.06 1.91 26.77
N LYS A 23 42.27 3.10 27.35
CA LYS A 23 41.26 4.18 27.30
C LYS A 23 40.99 4.65 25.88
N GLN A 24 42.02 4.82 25.06
CA GLN A 24 41.84 5.20 23.65
C GLN A 24 41.10 4.12 22.85
N SER A 25 41.45 2.84 23.04
CA SER A 25 40.73 1.72 22.40
C SER A 25 39.24 1.69 22.82
N PHE A 26 38.94 1.91 24.10
CA PHE A 26 37.57 1.97 24.59
C PHE A 26 36.76 3.13 23.99
N LEU A 27 37.35 4.32 23.89
CA LEU A 27 36.71 5.48 23.27
C LEU A 27 36.42 5.25 21.78
N HIS A 28 37.34 4.59 21.07
CA HIS A 28 37.11 4.20 19.68
C HIS A 28 35.92 3.24 19.53
N ILE A 29 35.77 2.26 20.43
CA ILE A 29 34.64 1.31 20.40
C ILE A 29 33.31 2.02 20.68
N ILE A 30 33.26 2.93 21.66
CA ILE A 30 32.04 3.70 21.94
C ILE A 30 31.67 4.55 20.71
N TRP A 31 32.65 5.20 20.10
CA TRP A 31 32.43 6.05 18.94
C TRP A 31 31.93 5.26 17.71
N THR A 32 32.44 4.04 17.49
CA THR A 32 31.96 3.18 16.40
C THR A 32 30.53 2.69 16.63
N ILE A 33 30.19 2.30 17.87
CA ILE A 33 28.82 1.90 18.22
C ILE A 33 27.84 3.06 18.03
N ALA A 34 28.19 4.25 18.53
CA ALA A 34 27.36 5.46 18.39
C ALA A 34 27.12 5.80 16.91
N ARG A 35 28.13 5.64 16.05
CA ARG A 35 28.01 5.86 14.61
C ARG A 35 27.09 4.84 13.94
N ILE A 36 27.14 3.57 14.32
CA ILE A 36 26.26 2.52 13.77
C ILE A 36 24.80 2.81 14.15
N ILE A 37 24.55 3.19 15.41
CA ILE A 37 23.20 3.54 15.88
C ILE A 37 22.66 4.74 15.11
N LEU A 38 23.48 5.78 14.92
CA LEU A 38 23.09 6.96 14.15
C LEU A 38 22.73 6.59 12.70
N LEU A 39 23.55 5.76 12.04
CA LEU A 39 23.28 5.29 10.68
C LEU A 39 21.99 4.49 10.58
N ALA A 40 21.70 3.62 11.57
CA ALA A 40 20.46 2.85 11.60
C ALA A 40 19.22 3.75 11.72
N ILE A 41 19.29 4.79 12.55
CA ILE A 41 18.21 5.79 12.68
C ILE A 41 18.01 6.54 11.37
N VAL A 42 19.09 6.98 10.72
CA VAL A 42 19.01 7.69 9.43
C VAL A 42 18.37 6.80 8.36
N ILE A 43 18.76 5.53 8.28
CA ILE A 43 18.17 4.57 7.34
C ILE A 43 16.68 4.36 7.64
N ALA A 44 16.29 4.25 8.91
CA ALA A 44 14.89 4.09 9.30
C ALA A 44 14.03 5.32 8.92
N VAL A 45 14.56 6.53 9.12
CA VAL A 45 13.88 7.77 8.70
C VAL A 45 13.75 7.84 7.18
N ILE A 46 14.82 7.51 6.44
CA ILE A 46 14.77 7.45 4.98
C ILE A 46 13.74 6.42 4.52
N ALA A 47 13.71 5.23 5.14
CA ALA A 47 12.73 4.20 4.81
C ALA A 47 11.30 4.69 5.06
N GLN A 48 11.03 5.40 6.16
CA GLN A 48 9.71 5.99 6.44
C GLN A 48 9.31 7.06 5.42
N LEU A 49 10.26 7.92 5.01
CA LEU A 49 10.03 8.95 3.99
C LEU A 49 9.83 8.34 2.59
N LEU A 50 10.54 7.27 2.27
CA LEU A 50 10.33 6.52 1.03
C LEU A 50 8.99 5.78 1.05
N TRP A 51 8.62 5.19 2.20
CA TRP A 51 7.31 4.55 2.38
C TRP A 51 6.19 5.57 2.19
N SER A 52 6.30 6.76 2.78
CA SER A 52 5.28 7.79 2.60
C SER A 52 5.20 8.30 1.16
N PHE A 53 6.32 8.41 0.46
CA PHE A 53 6.36 8.84 -0.94
C PHE A 53 5.76 7.79 -1.90
N VAL A 54 6.18 6.52 -1.77
CA VAL A 54 5.69 5.42 -2.62
C VAL A 54 4.23 5.09 -2.31
N PHE A 55 3.85 5.09 -1.03
CA PHE A 55 2.50 4.77 -0.61
C PHE A 55 1.53 5.91 -0.96
N SER A 56 1.86 7.18 -0.74
CA SER A 56 0.89 8.28 -0.92
C SER A 56 0.31 8.39 -2.33
N GLY A 57 1.11 8.23 -3.39
CA GLY A 57 0.64 8.40 -4.77
C GLY A 57 -0.15 7.19 -5.30
N ILE A 58 0.46 6.02 -5.20
CA ILE A 58 -0.09 4.78 -5.77
C ILE A 58 -1.21 4.23 -4.88
N PHE A 59 -1.02 4.24 -3.55
CA PHE A 59 -2.04 3.72 -2.62
C PHE A 59 -3.28 4.60 -2.61
N ASN A 60 -3.19 5.93 -2.58
CA ASN A 60 -4.41 6.76 -2.58
C ASN A 60 -5.21 6.60 -3.87
N THR A 61 -4.53 6.50 -5.01
CA THR A 61 -5.20 6.28 -6.31
C THR A 61 -5.83 4.90 -6.36
N LEU A 62 -5.10 3.84 -6.00
CA LEU A 62 -5.63 2.47 -5.94
C LEU A 62 -6.74 2.36 -4.90
N PHE A 63 -6.53 2.85 -3.67
CA PHE A 63 -7.51 2.82 -2.59
C PHE A 63 -8.79 3.56 -2.97
N LYS A 64 -8.71 4.70 -3.65
CA LYS A 64 -9.91 5.43 -4.13
C LYS A 64 -10.67 4.64 -5.20
N ILE A 65 -9.95 4.00 -6.13
CA ILE A 65 -10.53 3.11 -7.15
C ILE A 65 -11.19 1.88 -6.49
N TYR A 66 -10.49 1.23 -5.56
CA TYR A 66 -10.98 0.07 -4.82
C TYR A 66 -12.17 0.41 -3.89
N SER A 67 -12.16 1.58 -3.24
CA SER A 67 -13.18 1.95 -2.25
C SER A 67 -14.45 2.54 -2.87
N GLY A 68 -14.31 3.37 -3.91
CA GLY A 68 -15.45 4.05 -4.55
C GLY A 68 -16.32 3.11 -5.36
N LYS A 69 -15.72 2.13 -6.05
CA LYS A 69 -16.45 1.15 -6.88
C LYS A 69 -16.92 -0.06 -6.08
N GLY A 70 -16.11 -0.52 -5.11
CA GLY A 70 -16.47 -1.65 -4.24
C GLY A 70 -17.69 -1.39 -3.35
N GLY A 71 -17.89 -0.15 -2.90
CA GLY A 71 -19.07 0.23 -2.10
C GLY A 71 -20.40 0.11 -2.87
N ASN A 72 -20.40 0.52 -4.15
CA ASN A 72 -21.58 0.40 -5.00
C ASN A 72 -21.86 -1.05 -5.38
N PHE A 73 -20.83 -1.86 -5.61
CA PHE A 73 -21.00 -3.27 -5.91
C PHE A 73 -21.58 -4.05 -4.72
N HIS A 74 -21.11 -3.78 -3.50
CA HIS A 74 -21.68 -4.44 -2.32
C HIS A 74 -23.15 -4.06 -2.06
N LYS A 75 -23.49 -2.78 -2.30
CA LYS A 75 -24.89 -2.36 -2.27
C LYS A 75 -25.71 -3.06 -3.34
N PHE A 76 -25.20 -3.17 -4.56
CA PHE A 76 -25.83 -3.91 -5.65
C PHE A 76 -26.06 -5.39 -5.32
N GLU A 77 -25.07 -6.07 -4.72
CA GLU A 77 -25.20 -7.45 -4.23
C GLU A 77 -26.40 -7.59 -3.29
N ASN A 78 -26.51 -6.67 -2.33
CA ASN A 78 -27.56 -6.67 -1.31
C ASN A 78 -28.94 -6.30 -1.86
N ASP A 79 -29.01 -5.31 -2.76
CA ASP A 79 -30.24 -4.81 -3.36
C ASP A 79 -30.87 -5.87 -4.28
N TYR A 80 -30.06 -6.59 -5.05
CA TYR A 80 -30.52 -7.59 -6.03
C TYR A 80 -30.33 -9.04 -5.58
N LYS A 81 -29.93 -9.27 -4.32
CA LYS A 81 -29.70 -10.60 -3.72
C LYS A 81 -28.79 -11.48 -4.58
N ARG A 82 -27.74 -10.86 -5.13
CA ARG A 82 -26.77 -11.57 -5.96
C ARG A 82 -25.88 -12.44 -5.09
N VAL A 83 -25.79 -13.71 -5.46
CA VAL A 83 -24.87 -14.69 -4.89
C VAL A 83 -24.27 -15.45 -6.06
N TRP A 84 -22.94 -15.50 -6.12
CA TRP A 84 -22.19 -16.23 -7.14
C TRP A 84 -21.54 -17.46 -6.52
N GLU A 85 -21.24 -18.46 -7.34
CA GLU A 85 -20.81 -19.78 -6.86
C GLU A 85 -19.37 -19.77 -6.33
N SER A 86 -18.55 -18.82 -6.79
CA SER A 86 -17.15 -18.72 -6.41
C SER A 86 -16.65 -17.29 -6.33
N ASP A 87 -15.58 -17.08 -5.56
CA ASP A 87 -14.89 -15.78 -5.48
C ASP A 87 -14.32 -15.35 -6.85
N ARG A 88 -13.94 -16.31 -7.70
CA ARG A 88 -13.51 -16.02 -9.07
C ARG A 88 -14.66 -15.42 -9.88
N GLU A 89 -15.82 -16.06 -9.86
CA GLU A 89 -17.00 -15.56 -10.58
C GLU A 89 -17.41 -14.19 -10.03
N ARG A 90 -17.41 -14.01 -8.70
CA ARG A 90 -17.68 -12.72 -8.06
C ARG A 90 -16.74 -11.62 -8.55
N LEU A 91 -15.45 -11.92 -8.71
CA LEU A 91 -14.47 -10.97 -9.23
C LEU A 91 -14.71 -10.62 -10.70
N GLU A 92 -15.06 -11.61 -11.53
CA GLU A 92 -15.45 -11.39 -12.93
C GLU A 92 -16.70 -10.50 -13.02
N ARG A 93 -17.69 -10.75 -12.16
CA ARG A 93 -18.94 -9.97 -12.08
C ARG A 93 -18.71 -8.55 -11.59
N LEU A 94 -17.79 -8.34 -10.64
CA LEU A 94 -17.35 -7.01 -10.24
C LEU A 94 -16.77 -6.25 -11.43
N LYS A 95 -15.91 -6.89 -12.23
CA LYS A 95 -15.31 -6.24 -13.41
C LYS A 95 -16.38 -5.81 -14.42
N ILE A 96 -17.32 -6.71 -14.74
CA ILE A 96 -18.44 -6.41 -15.66
C ILE A 96 -19.31 -5.28 -15.10
N PHE A 97 -19.62 -5.32 -13.80
CA PHE A 97 -20.39 -4.28 -13.14
C PHE A 97 -19.72 -2.91 -13.23
N GLU A 98 -18.41 -2.83 -13.03
CA GLU A 98 -17.67 -1.58 -13.17
C GLU A 98 -17.72 -1.03 -14.61
N GLU A 99 -17.52 -1.90 -15.61
CA GLU A 99 -17.61 -1.52 -17.03
C GLU A 99 -19.00 -1.01 -17.38
N ASN A 100 -20.06 -1.66 -16.89
CA ASN A 100 -21.44 -1.24 -17.15
C ASN A 100 -21.83 0.03 -16.38
N CYS A 101 -21.27 0.27 -15.19
CA CYS A 101 -21.45 1.55 -14.49
C CYS A 101 -20.83 2.71 -15.28
N GLN A 102 -19.64 2.51 -15.88
CA GLN A 102 -19.03 3.51 -16.76
C GLN A 102 -19.91 3.78 -17.99
N LYS A 103 -20.45 2.73 -18.64
CA LYS A 103 -21.41 2.90 -19.74
C LYS A 103 -22.66 3.68 -19.31
N ILE A 104 -23.18 3.45 -18.10
CA ILE A 104 -24.33 4.20 -17.56
C ILE A 104 -24.00 5.68 -17.42
N GLU A 105 -22.80 6.02 -16.92
CA GLU A 105 -22.32 7.41 -16.82
C GLU A 105 -22.23 8.05 -18.20
N GLU A 106 -21.57 7.41 -19.16
CA GLU A 106 -21.46 7.89 -20.55
C GLU A 106 -22.82 8.10 -21.21
N LEU A 107 -23.76 7.17 -21.03
CA LEU A 107 -25.12 7.28 -21.57
C LEU A 107 -25.92 8.42 -20.93
N ASN A 108 -25.69 8.69 -19.65
CA ASN A 108 -26.32 9.80 -18.95
C ASN A 108 -25.75 11.15 -19.39
N GLU A 109 -24.44 11.24 -19.61
CA GLU A 109 -23.79 12.41 -20.20
C GLU A 109 -24.33 12.68 -21.61
N GLU A 110 -24.40 11.65 -22.46
CA GLU A 110 -24.97 11.78 -23.81
C GLU A 110 -26.46 12.19 -23.78
N ALA A 111 -27.24 11.63 -22.85
CA ALA A 111 -28.64 11.99 -22.67
C ALA A 111 -28.78 13.46 -22.28
N PHE A 112 -27.94 13.94 -21.36
CA PHE A 112 -27.91 15.35 -20.94
C PHE A 112 -27.52 16.27 -22.10
N GLU A 113 -26.45 15.96 -22.83
CA GLU A 113 -26.00 16.75 -24.00
C GLU A 113 -27.08 16.83 -25.07
N ARG A 114 -27.78 15.73 -25.33
CA ARG A 114 -28.88 15.65 -26.30
C ARG A 114 -30.22 16.17 -25.76
N LYS A 115 -30.25 16.72 -24.54
CA LYS A 115 -31.47 17.22 -23.86
C LYS A 115 -32.59 16.17 -23.79
N LYS A 116 -32.23 14.89 -23.68
CA LYS A 116 -33.17 13.79 -23.47
C LYS A 116 -33.62 13.79 -22.01
N ASN A 117 -34.92 13.60 -21.76
CA ASN A 117 -35.47 13.49 -20.41
C ASN A 117 -35.46 12.02 -19.92
N LEU A 118 -34.28 11.40 -19.90
CA LEU A 118 -34.11 10.03 -19.43
C LEU A 118 -32.78 9.88 -18.69
N THR A 119 -32.75 8.99 -17.71
CA THR A 119 -31.57 8.69 -16.90
C THR A 119 -31.47 7.18 -16.75
N TYR A 120 -30.28 6.65 -17.01
CA TYR A 120 -29.89 5.27 -16.78
C TYR A 120 -29.38 5.11 -15.35
N GLY A 121 -29.65 3.96 -14.75
CA GLY A 121 -29.23 3.66 -13.38
C GLY A 121 -28.89 2.19 -13.21
N ILE A 122 -28.22 1.90 -12.10
CA ILE A 122 -27.86 0.54 -11.69
C ILE A 122 -29.13 -0.29 -11.50
N ASN A 123 -29.20 -1.42 -12.18
CA ASN A 123 -30.33 -2.33 -12.19
C ASN A 123 -29.85 -3.78 -12.08
N SER A 124 -30.77 -4.75 -11.98
CA SER A 124 -30.41 -6.17 -11.81
C SER A 124 -29.54 -6.73 -12.93
N MET A 125 -29.46 -6.09 -14.10
CA MET A 125 -28.69 -6.54 -15.25
C MET A 125 -27.31 -5.86 -15.34
N THR A 126 -26.95 -5.00 -14.38
CA THR A 126 -25.68 -4.25 -14.41
C THR A 126 -24.45 -5.16 -14.32
N ASP A 127 -24.56 -6.41 -13.83
CA ASP A 127 -23.48 -7.40 -13.79
C ASP A 127 -23.48 -8.39 -14.97
N MET A 128 -24.30 -8.16 -16.00
CA MET A 128 -24.43 -9.04 -17.17
C MET A 128 -23.56 -8.58 -18.34
N THR A 129 -23.09 -9.55 -19.14
CA THR A 129 -22.53 -9.26 -20.47
C THR A 129 -23.64 -8.95 -21.48
N ASP A 130 -23.27 -8.39 -22.63
CA ASP A 130 -24.23 -8.09 -23.70
C ASP A 130 -24.91 -9.36 -24.23
N GLU A 131 -24.18 -10.49 -24.29
CA GLU A 131 -24.73 -11.79 -24.70
C GLU A 131 -25.71 -12.35 -23.66
N GLU A 132 -25.38 -12.23 -22.37
CA GLU A 132 -26.27 -12.65 -21.28
C GLU A 132 -27.54 -11.80 -21.28
N PHE A 133 -27.40 -10.49 -21.39
CA PHE A 133 -28.52 -9.56 -21.52
C PHE A 133 -29.39 -9.91 -22.74
N LYS A 134 -28.78 -10.18 -23.90
CA LYS A 134 -29.50 -10.58 -25.11
C LYS A 134 -30.33 -11.85 -24.87
N LYS A 135 -29.73 -12.90 -24.31
CA LYS A 135 -30.44 -14.16 -23.99
C LYS A 135 -31.63 -13.94 -23.06
N VAL A 136 -31.44 -13.14 -21.99
CA VAL A 136 -32.50 -12.80 -21.05
C VAL A 136 -33.60 -11.98 -21.73
N SER A 137 -33.23 -11.02 -22.58
CA SER A 137 -34.18 -10.16 -23.31
C SER A 137 -35.02 -10.96 -24.30
N GLU A 138 -34.42 -11.95 -24.97
CA GLU A 138 -35.11 -12.84 -25.90
C GLU A 138 -36.08 -13.75 -25.15
N ALA A 139 -35.62 -14.41 -24.08
CA ALA A 139 -36.47 -15.26 -23.24
C ALA A 139 -37.69 -14.52 -22.67
N ARG A 140 -37.54 -13.24 -22.30
CA ARG A 140 -38.65 -12.42 -21.80
C ARG A 140 -39.68 -12.05 -22.88
N ARG A 141 -39.30 -11.98 -24.16
CA ARG A 141 -40.23 -11.61 -25.26
C ARG A 141 -41.13 -12.77 -25.70
N VAL A 142 -40.81 -14.00 -25.32
CA VAL A 142 -41.57 -15.22 -25.70
C VAL A 142 -42.58 -15.65 -24.64
N LEU A 143 -42.64 -14.94 -23.51
CA LEU A 143 -43.60 -15.13 -22.41
C LEU A 143 -44.65 -14.02 -22.44
#